data_AF-A0AAW7YZK0-F1
#
_entry.id   AF-A0AAW7YZK0-F1
#
_cell.length_a   1.000
_cell.length_b   1.000
_cell.length_c   1.000
_cell.angle_alpha   90.00
_cell.angle_beta   90.00
_cell.angle_gamma   90.00
#
_symmetry.space_group_name_H-M   'P 1'
#
loop_
_entity.id
_entity.type
_entity.pdbx_description
1 polymer ?
#
loop_
_entity_poly.entity_id
_entity_poly.type
_entity_poly.pdbx_seq_one_letter_code
_entity_poly.pdbx_strand_id
1 'polypeptide(L)' 'RRTYEKNITLAIAKRAQRLINQENGLKAVLVREGDYFVNLNKRSQIARKNKADFLVSIHADGFTSSQPNGASVWVVST' A
#
# COMPACT_ATOMS: atom_id res chain seq x y z
N ARG A 1 17.29 16.27 -5.00
CA ARG A 1 16.10 15.77 -5.72
C ARG A 1 15.03 15.48 -4.68
N ARG A 2 13.83 16.07 -4.77
CA ARG A 2 12.78 15.88 -3.75
C ARG A 2 12.00 14.60 -4.07
N THR A 3 11.99 13.65 -3.13
CA THR A 3 11.25 12.39 -3.28
C THR A 3 9.98 12.47 -2.43
N TYR A 4 8.84 12.10 -3.00
CA TYR A 4 7.56 12.09 -2.30
C TYR A 4 7.14 10.65 -2.01
N GLU A 5 6.81 10.35 -0.76
CA GLU A 5 6.33 9.04 -0.31
C GLU A 5 5.22 8.50 -1.22
N LYS A 6 4.22 9.32 -1.55
CA LYS A 6 3.06 8.93 -2.37
C LYS A 6 3.43 8.35 -3.75
N ASN A 7 4.57 8.78 -4.31
CA ASN A 7 5.06 8.31 -5.60
C ASN A 7 5.77 6.96 -5.44
N ILE A 8 6.58 6.81 -4.39
CA ILE A 8 7.25 5.55 -4.04
C ILE A 8 6.22 4.47 -3.77
N THR A 9 5.26 4.75 -2.87
CA THR A 9 4.25 3.77 -2.45
C THR A 9 3.36 3.32 -3.59
N LEU A 10 2.97 4.23 -4.51
CA LEU A 10 2.21 3.86 -5.71
C LEU A 10 3.01 2.96 -6.64
N ALA A 11 4.30 3.25 -6.85
CA ALA A 11 5.16 2.45 -7.72
C ALA A 11 5.35 1.03 -7.16
N ILE A 12 5.59 0.91 -5.86
CA ILE A 12 5.68 -0.38 -5.16
C ILE A 12 4.35 -1.13 -5.27
N ALA A 13 3.22 -0.47 -4.97
CA ALA A 13 1.90 -1.09 -5.02
C ALA A 13 1.56 -1.63 -6.42
N LYS A 14 1.83 -0.86 -7.48
CA LYS A 14 1.63 -1.32 -8.86
C LYS A 14 2.52 -2.50 -9.22
N ARG A 15 3.78 -2.51 -8.75
CA ARG A 15 4.69 -3.65 -8.97
C ARG A 15 4.20 -4.89 -8.24
N ALA A 16 3.82 -4.76 -6.98
CA ALA A 16 3.26 -5.85 -6.18
C ALA A 16 1.99 -6.42 -6.82
N GLN A 17 1.06 -5.56 -7.26
CA GLN A 17 -0.14 -5.98 -7.97
C GLN A 17 0.18 -6.81 -9.22
N ARG A 18 1.14 -6.36 -10.05
CA ARG A 18 1.54 -7.12 -11.25
C ARG A 18 2.08 -8.51 -10.90
N LEU A 19 2.93 -8.61 -9.89
CA LEU A 19 3.50 -9.88 -9.46
C LEU A 19 2.42 -10.80 -8.88
N ILE A 20 1.55 -10.30 -8.00
CA ILE A 20 0.45 -11.09 -7.42
C ILE A 20 -0.51 -11.59 -8.49
N ASN A 21 -0.84 -10.75 -9.48
CA ASN A 21 -1.75 -11.14 -10.57
C ASN A 21 -1.13 -12.13 -11.56
N GLN A 22 0.18 -12.41 -11.48
CA GLN A 22 0.83 -13.48 -12.26
C GLN A 22 0.70 -14.85 -11.58
N GLU A 23 0.40 -14.89 -10.28
CA GLU A 23 0.25 -16.13 -9.54
C GLU A 23 -1.15 -16.72 -9.71
N ASN A 24 -1.21 -18.02 -10.02
CA ASN A 24 -2.49 -18.71 -10.21
C ASN A 24 -3.29 -18.74 -8.90
N GLY A 25 -4.55 -18.33 -8.98
CA GLY A 25 -5.47 -18.29 -7.85
C GLY A 25 -5.36 -17.03 -6.98
N LEU A 26 -4.46 -16.10 -7.28
CA LEU A 26 -4.36 -14.82 -6.59
C LEU A 26 -4.89 -13.66 -7.43
N LYS A 27 -5.38 -12.63 -6.74
CA LYS A 27 -5.84 -11.39 -7.37
C LYS A 27 -5.61 -10.20 -6.45
N ALA A 28 -4.95 -9.17 -6.97
CA ALA A 28 -4.69 -7.91 -6.27
C ALA A 28 -5.53 -6.75 -6.85
N VAL A 29 -6.19 -6.02 -5.95
CA VAL A 29 -6.96 -4.81 -6.24
C VAL A 29 -6.31 -3.62 -5.54
N LEU A 30 -6.09 -2.53 -6.26
CA LEU A 30 -5.53 -1.31 -5.69
C LEU A 30 -6.65 -0.39 -5.16
N VAL A 31 -6.39 0.28 -4.04
CA VAL A 31 -7.29 1.32 -3.50
C VAL A 31 -7.23 2.63 -4.29
N ARG A 32 -6.15 2.83 -5.07
CA ARG A 32 -5.98 3.93 -6.03
C ARG A 32 -5.04 3.50 -7.16
N GLU A 33 -5.28 4.03 -8.35
CA GLU A 33 -4.42 3.76 -9.52
C GLU A 33 -3.61 4.99 -9.97
N GLY A 34 -3.95 6.17 -9.44
CA GLY A 34 -3.32 7.46 -9.73
C GLY A 34 -2.94 8.25 -8.47
N ASP A 35 -2.52 9.49 -8.69
CA ASP A 35 -2.14 10.44 -7.64
C ASP A 35 -3.36 11.26 -7.19
N TYR A 36 -4.22 10.63 -6.40
CA TYR A 36 -5.35 11.27 -5.75
C TYR A 36 -5.52 10.71 -4.34
N PHE A 37 -6.11 11.54 -3.47
CA PHE A 37 -6.37 11.17 -2.09
C PHE A 37 -7.51 10.15 -1.98
N VAL A 38 -7.33 9.16 -1.11
CA VAL A 38 -8.37 8.19 -0.73
C VAL A 38 -8.50 8.22 0.79
N ASN A 39 -9.70 8.60 1.26
CA ASN A 39 -10.05 8.63 2.68
C ASN A 39 -9.82 7.25 3.33
N LEU A 40 -9.34 7.22 4.58
CA LEU A 40 -8.97 5.99 5.29
C LEU A 40 -10.13 4.99 5.37
N ASN A 41 -11.34 5.45 5.71
CA ASN A 41 -12.53 4.59 5.76
C ASN A 41 -12.88 4.01 4.39
N LYS A 42 -12.64 4.78 3.32
CA LYS A 42 -12.88 4.34 1.95
C LYS A 42 -11.95 3.19 1.55
N ARG A 43 -10.71 3.16 2.03
CA ARG A 43 -9.76 2.06 1.76
C ARG A 43 -10.28 0.73 2.29
N SER A 44 -10.73 0.71 3.54
CA SER A 44 -11.34 -0.49 4.16
C SER A 44 -12.65 -0.89 3.47
N GLN A 45 -13.47 0.07 3.03
CA GLN A 45 -14.67 -0.21 2.25
C GLN A 45 -14.36 -0.87 0.90
N ILE A 46 -13.32 -0.41 0.19
CA ILE A 46 -12.89 -1.01 -1.09
C ILE A 46 -12.47 -2.47 -0.87
N ALA A 47 -11.70 -2.75 0.18
CA ALA A 47 -11.30 -4.12 0.53
C ALA A 47 -12.51 -5.02 0.79
N ARG A 48 -13.45 -4.57 1.64
CA ARG A 48 -14.69 -5.30 1.95
C ARG A 48 -15.55 -5.53 0.71
N LYS A 49 -15.72 -4.51 -0.14
CA LYS A 49 -16.51 -4.61 -1.38
C LYS A 49 -15.94 -5.66 -2.35
N ASN A 50 -14.62 -5.80 -2.39
CA ASN A 50 -13.94 -6.79 -3.22
C ASN A 50 -13.77 -8.15 -2.53
N LYS A 51 -14.31 -8.33 -1.32
CA LYS A 51 -14.16 -9.54 -0.50
C LYS A 51 -12.69 -9.93 -0.34
N ALA A 52 -11.82 -8.94 -0.13
CA ALA A 52 -10.39 -9.19 -0.01
C ALA A 52 -10.07 -9.97 1.28
N ASP A 53 -9.26 -11.01 1.15
CA ASP A 53 -8.77 -11.81 2.29
C ASP A 53 -7.73 -11.04 3.11
N PHE A 54 -6.92 -10.20 2.45
CA PHE A 54 -5.90 -9.37 3.06
C PHE A 54 -6.01 -7.92 2.60
N LEU A 55 -5.73 -6.99 3.52
CA LEU A 55 -5.52 -5.58 3.22
C LEU A 55 -4.08 -5.20 3.61
N VAL A 56 -3.25 -4.92 2.60
CA VAL A 56 -1.85 -4.50 2.80
C VAL A 56 -1.74 -3.00 2.52
N SER A 57 -1.35 -2.22 3.52
CA SER A 57 -1.01 -0.80 3.34
C SER A 57 0.49 -0.64 3.16
N ILE A 58 0.91 0.12 2.15
CA ILE A 58 2.33 0.34 1.83
C ILE A 58 2.67 1.80 2.12
N HIS A 59 3.67 1.99 2.96
CA HIS A 59 4.15 3.29 3.42
C HIS A 59 5.65 3.42 3.21
N ALA A 60 6.13 4.64 3.12
CA ALA A 60 7.55 4.97 3.19
C ALA A 60 7.68 6.23 4.05
N ASP A 61 7.33 6.04 5.33
CA ASP A 61 7.19 7.11 6.32
C ASP A 61 8.51 7.86 6.53
N GLY A 62 8.39 9.08 7.06
CA GLY A 62 9.52 9.92 7.42
C GLY A 62 9.72 9.99 8.93
N PHE A 63 10.96 10.17 9.35
CA PHE A 63 11.32 10.50 10.72
C PHE A 63 12.04 11.86 10.77
N THR A 64 12.04 12.52 11.93
CA THR A 64 12.67 13.85 12.08
C THR A 64 14.20 13.78 12.06
N SER A 65 14.77 12.65 12.48
CA SER A 65 16.18 12.31 12.32
C SER A 65 16.39 11.43 11.10
N SER A 66 17.55 11.54 10.45
CA SER A 66 17.97 10.66 9.34
C SER A 66 18.57 9.34 9.82
N GLN A 67 18.76 9.14 11.13
CA GLN A 67 19.35 7.90 11.66
C GLN A 67 18.45 6.67 11.49
N PRO A 68 17.12 6.72 11.76
CA PRO A 68 16.26 5.55 11.57
C PRO A 68 16.18 5.15 10.09
N ASN A 69 16.44 3.88 9.82
CA ASN A 69 16.40 3.29 8.49
C ASN A 69 16.08 1.79 8.57
N GLY A 70 15.64 1.20 7.47
CA GLY A 70 15.25 -0.21 7.39
C GLY A 70 13.77 -0.39 7.03
N ALA A 71 13.35 -1.65 6.90
CA ALA A 71 11.96 -2.02 6.66
C ALA A 71 11.26 -2.39 7.98
N SER A 72 9.97 -2.06 8.08
CA SER A 72 9.13 -2.40 9.25
C SER A 72 7.77 -2.92 8.79
N VAL A 73 7.17 -3.80 9.60
CA VAL A 73 5.81 -4.30 9.41
C VAL A 73 4.98 -3.95 10.63
N TRP A 74 3.80 -3.40 10.39
CA TRP A 74 2.83 -3.03 11.43
C TRP A 74 1.61 -3.92 11.28
N VAL A 75 1.14 -4.49 12.39
CA VAL A 75 -0.10 -5.27 12.46
C VAL A 75 -0.97 -4.65 13.54
N VAL A 76 -2.27 -4.51 13.26
CA VAL A 76 -3.21 -4.06 14.29
C VAL A 76 -3.33 -5.17 15.33
N SER A 77 -2.90 -4.91 16.55
CA SER A 77 -3.16 -5.77 17.71
C SER A 77 -4.47 -5.33 18.35
N THR A 78 -5.36 -6.29 18.56
CA THR A 78 -6.59 -6.15 19.34
C THR A 78 -6.54 -7.09 20.52
#